data_AF-A0A7Y4U099-F1
#
_entry.id   AF-A0A7Y4U099-F1
#
_cell.length_a   1.000
_cell.length_b   1.000
_cell.length_c   1.000
_cell.angle_alpha   90.00
_cell.angle_beta   90.00
_cell.angle_gamma   90.00
#
_symmetry.space_group_name_H-M   'P 1'
#
loop_
_entity.id
_entity.type
_entity.pdbx_description
1 polymer ?
#
loop_
_entity_poly.entity_id
_entity_poly.type
_entity_poly.pdbx_seq_one_letter_code
_entity_poly.pdbx_strand_id
1 'polypeptide(L)' 'MSRRKDFPSLEHATGYDLRPKLERVILVGVEWPRADKRGTSGSQQWTDDSLEELARLSETSGLDVAGSIVQPVRD' A
#
# COMPACT_ATOMS: atom_id res chain seq x y z
N MET A 1 24.68 -23.99 53.08
CA MET A 1 25.17 -23.98 51.69
C MET A 1 24.04 -23.47 50.80
N SER A 2 24.16 -22.21 50.36
CA SER A 2 23.10 -21.47 49.65
C SER A 2 23.21 -21.72 48.15
N ARG A 3 22.24 -22.41 47.54
CA ARG A 3 22.17 -22.57 46.07
C ARG A 3 21.65 -21.26 45.48
N ARG A 4 22.55 -20.38 45.04
CA ARG A 4 22.20 -19.34 44.07
C ARG A 4 21.77 -20.06 42.80
N LYS A 5 20.50 -19.91 42.42
CA LYS A 5 20.05 -20.23 41.08
C LYS A 5 20.54 -19.08 40.21
N ASP A 6 21.59 -19.32 39.46
CA ASP A 6 21.97 -18.45 38.36
C ASP A 6 20.83 -18.49 37.35
N PHE A 7 20.06 -17.41 37.27
CA PHE A 7 19.10 -17.22 36.20
C PHE A 7 19.91 -16.96 34.93
N PRO A 8 19.65 -17.68 33.82
CA PRO A 8 20.29 -17.35 32.56
C PRO A 8 19.87 -15.94 32.17
N SER A 9 20.87 -15.06 32.00
CA SER A 9 20.69 -13.70 31.52
C SER A 9 19.82 -13.72 30.27
N LEU A 10 18.73 -12.96 30.30
CA LEU A 10 17.74 -12.88 29.23
C LEU A 10 18.26 -12.02 28.08
N GLU A 11 19.44 -12.36 27.55
CA GLU A 11 20.08 -11.68 26.45
C GLU A 11 20.01 -12.65 25.28
N HIS A 12 19.21 -12.32 24.26
CA HIS A 12 18.81 -13.13 23.10
C HIS A 12 17.49 -13.91 23.27
N ALA A 13 16.38 -13.28 22.89
CA ALA A 13 15.54 -13.77 21.79
C ALA A 13 14.17 -13.07 21.78
N THR A 14 14.13 -11.81 21.35
CA THR A 14 12.93 -11.28 20.70
C THR A 14 13.37 -10.42 19.53
N GLY A 15 13.82 -11.07 18.46
CA GLY A 15 13.93 -10.48 17.13
C GLY A 15 12.54 -10.23 16.52
N TYR A 16 11.59 -9.74 17.31
CA TYR A 16 10.40 -9.13 16.75
C TYR A 16 10.83 -7.75 16.29
N ASP A 17 10.85 -7.57 14.97
CA ASP A 17 10.90 -6.24 14.40
C ASP A 17 9.66 -5.48 14.89
N LEU A 18 9.84 -4.68 15.95
CA LEU A 18 8.78 -3.86 16.55
C LEU A 18 8.45 -2.64 15.70
N ARG A 19 9.02 -2.51 14.50
CA ARG A 19 8.60 -1.50 13.55
C ARG A 19 7.16 -1.82 13.14
N PRO A 20 6.23 -0.86 13.22
CA PRO A 20 4.91 -1.04 12.63
C PRO A 20 5.12 -1.46 11.18
N LYS A 21 4.73 -2.70 10.88
CA LYS A 21 4.90 -3.29 9.56
C LYS A 21 4.00 -2.49 8.64
N LEU A 22 4.59 -1.73 7.71
CA LEU A 22 3.84 -0.95 6.73
C LEU A 22 2.81 -1.88 6.07
N GLU A 23 1.56 -1.44 6.04
CA GLU A 23 0.50 -2.22 5.42
C GLU A 23 0.73 -2.22 3.90
N ARG A 24 0.82 -3.42 3.32
CA ARG A 24 1.06 -3.57 1.90
C ARG A 24 -0.24 -3.49 1.13
N VAL A 25 -0.35 -2.55 0.18
CA VAL A 25 -1.60 -2.24 -0.55
C VAL A 25 -1.42 -2.30 -2.06
N ILE A 26 -2.54 -2.43 -2.78
CA ILE A 26 -2.61 -2.31 -4.24
C ILE A 26 -3.56 -1.16 -4.56
N LEU A 27 -3.12 -0.24 -5.41
CA LEU A 27 -3.98 0.83 -5.90
C LEU A 27 -4.90 0.30 -7.01
N VAL A 28 -6.20 0.58 -6.92
CA VAL A 28 -7.18 0.16 -7.92
C VAL A 28 -7.89 1.40 -8.48
N GLY A 29 -7.60 1.73 -9.74
CA GLY A 29 -8.30 2.75 -10.51
C GLY A 29 -9.42 2.14 -11.34
N VAL A 30 -10.60 2.75 -11.33
CA VAL A 30 -11.73 2.33 -12.15
C VAL A 30 -12.07 3.45 -13.13
N GLU A 31 -12.05 3.14 -14.42
CA GLU A 31 -12.41 4.09 -15.46
C GLU A 31 -13.82 3.79 -15.96
N TRP A 32 -14.75 4.70 -15.68
CA TRP A 32 -16.11 4.60 -16.16
C TRP A 32 -16.25 5.20 -17.56
N PRO A 33 -17.00 4.55 -18.47
CA PRO A 33 -17.32 5.16 -19.75
C PRO A 33 -18.14 6.43 -19.49
N ARG A 34 -17.68 7.57 -20.02
CA ARG A 34 -18.46 8.80 -19.98
C ARG A 34 -19.65 8.67 -20.92
N ALA A 35 -20.85 8.86 -20.40
CA ALA A 35 -22.05 9.04 -21.20
C ALA A 35 -22.01 10.44 -21.86
N ASP A 36 -21.23 10.60 -22.92
CA ASP A 36 -21.10 11.88 -23.61
C ASP A 36 -22.36 12.19 -24.45
N LYS A 37 -23.14 13.17 -24.02
CA LYS A 37 -24.25 13.75 -24.81
C LYS A 37 -23.79 14.69 -25.93
N ARG A 38 -22.48 14.92 -26.10
CA ARG A 38 -21.91 15.83 -27.12
C ARG A 38 -20.53 15.36 -27.60
N GLY A 39 -20.48 14.28 -28.37
CA GLY A 39 -19.50 14.07 -29.46
C GLY A 39 -17.99 14.14 -29.20
N THR A 40 -17.51 14.37 -27.97
CA THR A 40 -16.09 14.33 -27.63
C THR A 40 -15.87 13.20 -26.65
N SER A 41 -15.80 11.98 -27.17
CA SER A 41 -15.53 10.77 -26.38
C SER A 41 -14.14 10.89 -25.75
N GLY A 42 -14.10 11.18 -24.46
CA GLY A 42 -12.87 11.20 -23.67
C GLY A 42 -13.14 10.63 -22.29
N SER A 43 -12.85 9.34 -22.10
CA SER A 43 -12.68 8.81 -20.76
C SER A 43 -11.53 9.57 -20.09
N GLN A 44 -11.74 10.03 -18.86
CA GLN A 44 -10.63 10.56 -18.07
C GLN A 44 -9.76 9.37 -17.70
N GLN A 45 -8.71 9.16 -18.51
CA GLN A 45 -7.80 8.05 -18.38
C GLN A 45 -6.80 8.33 -17.26
N TRP A 46 -6.52 7.34 -16.43
CA TRP A 46 -5.42 7.40 -15.48
C TRP A 46 -4.11 7.46 -16.25
N THR A 47 -3.30 8.47 -15.96
CA THR A 47 -1.93 8.56 -16.47
C THR A 47 -0.97 7.90 -15.51
N ASP A 48 0.17 7.44 -16.02
CA ASP A 48 1.26 6.89 -15.19
C ASP A 48 1.70 7.92 -14.12
N ASP A 49 1.80 9.20 -14.50
CA ASP A 49 2.12 10.30 -13.56
C ASP A 49 1.11 10.41 -12.41
N SER A 50 -0.19 10.22 -12.69
CA SER A 50 -1.24 10.28 -11.67
C SER A 50 -1.16 9.09 -10.71
N LEU A 51 -0.80 7.91 -11.22
CA LEU A 51 -0.63 6.70 -10.42
C LEU A 51 0.62 6.79 -9.55
N GLU A 52 1.72 7.34 -10.08
CA GLU A 52 2.95 7.58 -9.34
C GLU A 52 2.72 8.58 -8.21
N GLU A 53 2.00 9.67 -8.47
CA GLU A 53 1.67 10.65 -7.43
C GLU A 53 0.77 10.06 -6.34
N LEU A 54 -0.21 9.24 -6.71
CA LEU A 54 -1.03 8.52 -5.73
C LEU A 54 -0.22 7.54 -4.89
N ALA A 55 0.79 6.88 -5.48
CA ALA A 55 1.70 6.01 -4.74
C ALA A 55 2.50 6.82 -3.70
N ARG A 56 3.09 7.95 -4.12
CA ARG A 56 3.81 8.87 -3.21
C ARG A 56 2.93 9.35 -2.06
N LEU A 57 1.68 9.74 -2.33
CA LEU A 57 0.74 10.17 -1.30
C LEU A 57 0.38 9.03 -0.32
N SER A 58 0.27 7.80 -0.82
CA SER A 58 -0.01 6.62 0.00
C SER A 58 1.13 6.31 0.97
N GLU A 59 2.38 6.47 0.53
CA GLU A 59 3.57 6.31 1.38
C GLU A 59 3.58 7.30 2.55
N THR A 60 3.19 8.56 2.31
CA THR A 60 3.08 9.55 3.39
C THR A 60 2.02 9.19 4.43
N SER A 61 1.06 8.35 4.04
CA SER A 61 0.01 7.82 4.92
C SER A 61 0.42 6.52 5.63
N GLY A 62 1.65 6.03 5.41
CA GLY A 62 2.15 4.79 6.02
C GLY A 62 1.74 3.52 5.28
N LEU A 63 1.39 3.62 3.99
CA LEU A 63 1.06 2.48 3.15
C LEU A 63 2.24 2.12 2.24
N ASP A 64 2.55 0.84 2.11
CA ASP A 64 3.52 0.31 1.16
C ASP A 64 2.80 -0.13 -0.12
N VAL A 65 2.87 0.69 -1.17
CA VAL A 65 2.19 0.41 -2.44
C VAL A 65 2.97 -0.62 -3.25
N ALA A 66 2.42 -1.82 -3.36
CA ALA A 66 3.04 -2.93 -4.07
C ALA A 66 2.78 -2.93 -5.59
N GLY A 67 1.84 -2.11 -6.05
CA GLY A 67 1.46 -2.00 -7.45
C GLY A 67 0.14 -1.26 -7.66
N SER A 68 -0.21 -1.05 -8.92
CA SER A 68 -1.46 -0.41 -9.34
C SER A 68 -2.15 -1.23 -10.45
N ILE A 69 -3.48 -1.20 -10.45
CA ILE A 69 -4.33 -1.83 -11.46
C ILE A 69 -5.33 -0.79 -11.92
N VAL A 70 -5.44 -0.55 -13.22
CA VAL A 70 -6.48 0.30 -13.81
C VAL A 70 -7.42 -0.55 -14.63
N GLN A 71 -8.69 -0.54 -14.27
CA GLN A 71 -9.73 -1.31 -14.95
C GLN A 71 -10.73 -0.38 -15.65
N PRO A 72 -10.81 -0.41 -16.99
CA PRO A 72 -11.91 0.20 -17.70
C PRO A 72 -13.16 -0.65 -17.53
N VAL A 73 -14.25 -0.01 -17.10
CA VAL A 73 -15.57 -0.65 -17.04
C VAL A 73 -16.11 -0.75 -18.45
N ARG A 74 -16.43 -1.97 -18.88
CA ARG A 74 -17.15 -2.25 -20.12
C ARG A 74 -18.59 -2.61 -19.74
N ASP A 75 -19.55 -2.03 -20.46
CA ASP A 75 -20.95 -2.45 -20.43
C ASP A 75 -21.12 -3.89 -20.96
#